data_AF-A0A328BQ39-F1
#
_entry.id   AF-A0A328BQ39-F1
#
_cell.length_a   1.000
_cell.length_b   1.000
_cell.length_c   1.000
_cell.angle_alpha   90.00
_cell.angle_beta   90.00
_cell.angle_gamma   90.00
#
_symmetry.space_group_name_H-M   'P 1'
#
loop_
_entity.id
_entity.type
_entity.pdbx_description
1 polymer ?
#
loop_
_entity_poly.entity_id
_entity_poly.type
_entity_poly.pdbx_seq_one_letter_code
_entity_poly.pdbx_strand_id
1 'polypeptide(L)'
;MYRCLLLCDAGVTPSDLLLKFIRRTGCLDLVWAGAYPDLAAAGLPAAGWDLVFASLPAPEQPVPEAWQELLRRQPALVLTSPYPARLYAGHDWQPLAFLAEPFSFDQFQRALQRYFDSGLAPEHPAGAAVARQQPGT
;
A
#
# COMPACT_ATOMS: atom_id res chain seq x y z
N MET A 1 6.92 14.71 1.04
CA MET A 1 6.50 13.37 1.51
C MET A 1 5.44 12.87 0.55
N TYR A 2 5.43 11.58 0.26
CA TYR A 2 4.44 10.93 -0.60
C TYR A 2 3.21 10.58 0.21
N ARG A 3 2.05 10.99 -0.26
CA ARG A 3 0.75 10.81 0.40
C ARG A 3 0.28 9.39 0.18
N CYS A 4 -0.04 8.67 1.24
CA CYS A 4 -0.50 7.30 1.15
C CYS A 4 -1.83 7.06 1.84
N LEU A 5 -2.62 6.19 1.24
CA LEU A 5 -3.82 5.60 1.83
C LEU A 5 -3.51 4.21 2.36
N LEU A 6 -4.18 3.84 3.45
CA LEU A 6 -4.20 2.48 3.94
C LEU A 6 -5.63 1.98 4.06
N LEU A 7 -5.97 0.98 3.25
CA LEU A 7 -7.28 0.35 3.17
C LEU A 7 -7.23 -1.05 3.77
N CYS A 8 -8.25 -1.40 4.53
CA CYS A 8 -8.47 -2.75 5.04
C CYS A 8 -9.90 -3.23 4.79
N ASP A 9 -10.12 -4.53 4.97
CA ASP A 9 -11.44 -5.13 4.81
C ASP A 9 -12.47 -4.58 5.83
N ALA A 10 -13.76 -4.73 5.52
CA ALA A 10 -14.85 -4.25 6.36
C ALA A 10 -14.80 -4.86 7.78
N GLY A 11 -14.94 -4.01 8.80
CA GLY A 11 -14.91 -4.44 10.20
C GLY A 11 -13.51 -4.84 10.70
N VAL A 12 -12.48 -4.72 9.87
CA VAL A 12 -11.08 -4.94 10.24
C VAL A 12 -10.42 -3.60 10.51
N THR A 13 -9.57 -3.54 11.53
CA THR A 13 -8.74 -2.36 11.80
C THR A 13 -7.50 -2.36 10.91
N PRO A 14 -7.03 -1.19 10.44
CA PRO A 14 -5.71 -1.01 9.85
C PRO A 14 -4.59 -1.81 10.52
N SER A 15 -3.74 -2.47 9.72
CA SER A 15 -2.60 -3.23 10.24
C SER A 15 -1.62 -2.33 11.00
N ASP A 16 -1.46 -2.57 12.31
CA ASP A 16 -0.45 -1.90 13.15
C ASP A 16 0.96 -2.04 12.59
N LEU A 17 1.26 -3.17 11.93
CA LEU A 17 2.55 -3.42 11.29
C LEU A 17 2.78 -2.45 10.14
N LEU A 18 1.81 -2.28 9.24
CA LEU A 18 1.90 -1.33 8.13
C LEU A 18 1.99 0.11 8.65
N LEU A 19 1.16 0.48 9.63
CA LEU A 19 1.20 1.81 10.23
C LEU A 19 2.59 2.12 10.82
N LYS A 20 3.18 1.14 11.52
CA LYS A 20 4.54 1.25 12.06
C LYS A 20 5.57 1.42 10.95
N PHE A 21 5.47 0.66 9.86
CA PHE A 21 6.42 0.74 8.75
C PHE A 21 6.30 2.05 7.97
N ILE A 22 5.07 2.51 7.71
CA ILE A 22 4.81 3.80 7.06
C ILE A 22 5.46 4.92 7.87
N ARG A 23 5.20 4.98 9.18
CA ARG A 23 5.80 5.98 10.09
C ARG A 23 7.32 5.89 10.14
N ARG A 24 7.88 4.68 10.14
CA ARG A 24 9.33 4.45 10.20
C ARG A 24 10.08 4.98 8.97
N THR A 25 9.44 5.05 7.82
CA THR A 25 10.14 5.34 6.55
C THR A 25 10.41 6.83 6.37
N GLY A 26 9.63 7.70 7.01
CA GLY A 26 9.86 9.16 7.02
C GLY A 26 9.62 9.88 5.68
N CYS A 27 9.49 9.17 4.56
CA CYS A 27 9.16 9.74 3.26
C CYS A 27 7.67 9.63 2.91
N LEU A 28 6.88 8.88 3.68
CA LEU A 28 5.45 8.70 3.50
C LEU A 28 4.67 9.57 4.50
N ASP A 29 3.57 10.15 4.03
CA ASP A 29 2.57 10.85 4.82
C ASP A 29 1.25 10.07 4.75
N LEU A 30 0.76 9.57 5.88
CA LEU A 30 -0.48 8.80 5.93
C LEU A 30 -1.66 9.77 5.96
N VAL A 31 -2.32 9.95 4.82
CA VAL A 31 -3.42 10.91 4.70
C VAL A 31 -4.76 10.33 5.16
N TRP A 32 -4.92 9.01 5.12
CA TRP A 32 -6.11 8.32 5.62
C TRP A 32 -5.84 6.83 5.84
N ALA A 33 -6.49 6.25 6.85
CA ALA A 33 -6.48 4.81 7.13
C ALA A 33 -7.85 4.34 7.62
N GLY A 34 -8.33 3.20 7.11
CA GLY A 34 -9.63 2.65 7.49
C GLY A 34 -10.12 1.57 6.55
N ALA A 35 -11.37 1.13 6.75
CA ALA A 35 -11.95 0.09 5.93
C ALA A 35 -12.48 0.64 4.60
N TYR A 36 -12.50 -0.18 3.54
CA TYR A 36 -13.04 0.24 2.23
C TYR A 36 -14.44 0.90 2.27
N PRO A 37 -15.43 0.40 3.04
CA PRO A 37 -16.74 1.06 3.13
C PRO A 37 -16.65 2.49 3.70
N ASP A 38 -15.73 2.71 4.63
CA ASP A 38 -15.60 3.97 5.36
C ASP A 38 -14.96 5.06 4.49
N LEU A 39 -14.18 4.69 3.48
CA LEU A 39 -13.55 5.65 2.56
C LEU A 39 -14.60 6.46 1.79
N ALA A 40 -15.67 5.81 1.33
CA ALA A 40 -16.75 6.48 0.62
C ALA A 40 -17.53 7.42 1.54
N ALA A 41 -17.73 7.04 2.80
CA ALA A 41 -18.43 7.85 3.80
C ALA A 41 -17.60 9.04 4.30
N ALA A 42 -16.29 8.85 4.44
CA ALA A 42 -15.36 9.89 4.89
C ALA A 42 -15.12 10.98 3.83
N GLY A 43 -15.44 10.69 2.57
CA GLY A 43 -15.06 11.51 1.43
C GLY A 43 -13.59 11.30 1.06
N LEU A 44 -13.31 11.26 -0.24
CA LEU A 44 -11.94 11.15 -0.73
C LEU A 44 -11.12 12.38 -0.32
N PRO A 45 -9.86 12.22 0.10
CA PRO A 45 -8.99 13.35 0.42
C PRO A 45 -8.93 14.35 -0.73
N ALA A 46 -9.31 15.60 -0.47
CA ALA A 46 -9.41 16.65 -1.50
C ALA A 46 -8.10 16.92 -2.25
N ALA A 47 -6.96 16.64 -1.61
CA ALA A 47 -5.65 16.85 -2.19
C ALA A 47 -4.99 15.56 -2.73
N GLY A 48 -5.76 14.49 -2.91
CA GLY A 48 -5.32 13.25 -3.55
C GLY A 48 -4.37 12.38 -2.72
N TRP A 49 -3.83 11.34 -3.35
CA TRP A 49 -2.82 10.43 -2.79
C TRP A 49 -1.95 9.86 -3.91
N ASP A 50 -0.73 9.48 -3.56
CA ASP A 50 0.28 9.00 -4.49
C ASP A 50 0.46 7.47 -4.45
N LEU A 51 0.09 6.83 -3.34
CA LEU A 51 0.27 5.40 -3.10
C LEU A 51 -0.87 4.82 -2.26
N VAL A 52 -1.34 3.62 -2.59
CA VAL A 52 -2.34 2.90 -1.81
C VAL A 52 -1.77 1.59 -1.28
N PHE A 53 -1.88 1.39 0.03
CA PHE A 53 -1.71 0.09 0.67
C PHE A 53 -3.09 -0.50 0.92
N ALA A 54 -3.33 -1.72 0.46
CA ALA A 54 -4.63 -2.35 0.55
C ALA A 54 -4.50 -3.78 1.09
N SER A 55 -5.01 -4.01 2.30
CA SER A 55 -5.14 -5.35 2.86
C SER A 55 -6.36 -6.02 2.24
N LEU A 56 -6.15 -7.22 1.71
CA LEU A 56 -7.18 -8.01 1.07
C LEU A 56 -7.90 -8.91 2.08
N PRO A 57 -9.22 -9.13 1.91
CA PRO A 57 -9.94 -10.15 2.66
C PRO A 57 -9.47 -11.56 2.26
N ALA A 58 -10.01 -12.56 2.94
CA ALA A 58 -9.78 -13.95 2.56
C ALA A 58 -10.21 -14.21 1.10
N PRO A 59 -9.52 -15.05 0.32
CA PRO A 59 -9.83 -15.29 -1.09
C PRO A 59 -11.27 -15.76 -1.35
N GLU A 60 -11.87 -16.47 -0.39
CA GLU A 60 -13.27 -16.91 -0.44
C GLU A 60 -14.29 -15.80 -0.20
N GLN A 61 -13.86 -14.66 0.33
CA GLN A 61 -14.73 -13.52 0.60
C GLN A 61 -14.82 -12.65 -0.65
N PRO A 62 -16.03 -12.35 -1.14
CA PRO A 62 -16.19 -11.51 -2.31
C PRO A 62 -15.75 -10.09 -1.98
N VAL A 63 -14.87 -9.53 -2.82
CA VAL A 63 -14.57 -8.10 -2.81
C VAL A 63 -15.68 -7.37 -3.59
N PRO A 64 -16.45 -6.45 -2.98
CA PRO A 64 -17.44 -5.65 -3.69
C PRO A 64 -16.88 -4.98 -4.94
N GLU A 65 -17.64 -4.95 -6.03
CA GLU A 65 -17.19 -4.42 -7.33
C GLU A 65 -16.68 -2.98 -7.24
N ALA A 66 -17.34 -2.14 -6.42
CA ALA A 66 -16.90 -0.77 -6.18
C ALA A 66 -15.46 -0.69 -5.64
N TRP A 67 -15.05 -1.65 -4.81
CA TRP A 67 -13.69 -1.70 -4.25
C TRP A 67 -12.72 -2.30 -5.25
N GLN A 68 -13.15 -3.29 -6.03
CA GLN A 68 -12.33 -3.82 -7.13
C GLN A 68 -12.00 -2.73 -8.13
N GLU A 69 -12.99 -1.92 -8.52
CA GLU A 69 -12.80 -0.79 -9.43
C GLU A 69 -11.92 0.29 -8.81
N LEU A 70 -12.08 0.57 -7.52
CA LEU A 70 -11.18 1.46 -6.80
C LEU A 70 -9.74 0.97 -6.89
N LEU A 71 -9.48 -0.30 -6.54
CA LEU A 71 -8.14 -0.89 -6.55
C LEU A 71 -7.54 -0.90 -7.96
N ARG A 72 -8.33 -1.28 -8.98
CA ARG A 72 -7.92 -1.31 -10.40
C ARG A 72 -7.49 0.05 -10.93
N ARG A 73 -8.09 1.14 -10.43
CA ARG A 73 -7.75 2.52 -10.83
C ARG A 73 -6.54 3.09 -10.14
N GLN A 74 -5.95 2.40 -9.16
CA GLN A 74 -4.81 2.94 -8.42
C GLN A 74 -3.52 2.74 -9.24
N PRO A 75 -2.84 3.81 -9.66
CA PRO A 75 -1.59 3.68 -10.42
C PRO A 75 -0.49 3.07 -9.57
N ALA A 76 -0.46 3.37 -8.27
CA ALA A 76 0.48 2.83 -7.32
C ALA A 76 -0.25 2.08 -6.21
N LEU A 77 -0.30 0.76 -6.36
CA LEU A 77 -0.99 -0.15 -5.44
C LEU A 77 -0.03 -1.18 -4.85
N VAL A 78 -0.02 -1.29 -3.53
CA VAL A 78 0.64 -2.37 -2.79
C VAL A 78 -0.44 -3.16 -2.06
N LEU A 79 -0.53 -4.45 -2.37
CA LEU A 79 -1.50 -5.35 -1.73
C LEU A 79 -0.85 -6.10 -0.58
N THR A 80 -1.59 -6.32 0.50
CA THR A 80 -1.18 -7.21 1.60
C THR A 80 -2.25 -8.24 1.89
N SER A 81 -1.85 -9.43 2.33
CA SER A 81 -2.77 -10.50 2.72
C SER A 81 -2.03 -11.60 3.47
N PRO A 82 -2.64 -12.29 4.46
CA PRO A 82 -2.09 -13.53 5.01
C PRO A 82 -2.10 -14.70 4.01
N TYR A 83 -2.75 -14.53 2.85
CA TYR A 83 -2.88 -15.53 1.80
C TYR A 83 -1.94 -15.25 0.62
N PRO A 84 -1.45 -16.29 -0.07
CA PRO A 84 -0.52 -16.12 -1.19
C PRO A 84 -1.18 -15.46 -2.41
N ALA A 85 -0.41 -14.60 -3.09
CA ALA A 85 -0.85 -13.81 -4.26
C ALA A 85 -1.57 -14.62 -5.35
N ARG A 86 -1.15 -15.87 -5.58
CA ARG A 86 -1.75 -16.75 -6.59
C ARG A 86 -3.26 -17.00 -6.40
N LEU A 87 -3.76 -16.86 -5.17
CA LEU A 87 -5.18 -17.02 -4.87
C LEU A 87 -6.02 -15.81 -5.32
N TYR A 88 -5.37 -14.70 -5.63
CA TYR A 88 -5.99 -13.47 -6.14
C TYR A 88 -5.73 -13.25 -7.63
N ALA A 89 -5.13 -14.22 -8.34
CA ALA A 89 -4.72 -14.08 -9.74
C ALA A 89 -5.87 -13.82 -10.72
N GLY A 90 -7.12 -14.07 -10.31
CA GLY A 90 -8.31 -13.73 -11.10
C GLY A 90 -8.69 -12.25 -11.08
N HIS A 91 -8.03 -11.42 -10.27
CA HIS A 91 -8.30 -9.98 -10.18
C HIS A 91 -7.31 -9.17 -11.02
N ASP A 92 -7.82 -8.21 -11.78
CA ASP A 92 -7.03 -7.32 -12.66
C ASP A 92 -6.55 -6.05 -11.93
N TRP A 93 -5.93 -6.20 -10.75
CA TRP A 93 -5.51 -5.03 -9.93
C TRP A 93 -4.08 -4.55 -10.22
N GLN A 94 -3.27 -5.34 -10.93
CA GLN A 94 -1.90 -5.00 -11.35
C GLN A 94 -1.03 -4.29 -10.28
N PRO A 95 -0.90 -4.86 -9.07
CA PRO A 95 -0.17 -4.20 -7.98
C PRO A 95 1.34 -4.08 -8.26
N LEU A 96 1.95 -3.00 -7.78
CA LEU A 96 3.42 -2.82 -7.76
C LEU A 96 4.11 -3.93 -6.95
N ALA A 97 3.47 -4.32 -5.84
CA ALA A 97 3.94 -5.39 -4.98
C ALA A 97 2.77 -6.08 -4.26
N PHE A 98 2.96 -7.35 -3.97
CA PHE A 98 2.11 -8.13 -3.10
C PHE A 98 2.94 -8.60 -1.91
N LEU A 99 2.53 -8.22 -0.69
CA LEU A 99 3.21 -8.57 0.55
C LEU A 99 2.37 -9.62 1.30
N ALA A 100 2.85 -10.85 1.30
CA ALA A 100 2.24 -11.92 2.08
C ALA A 100 2.54 -11.71 3.58
N GLU A 101 1.50 -11.68 4.40
CA GLU A 101 1.61 -11.48 5.84
C GLU A 101 1.94 -12.80 6.55
N PRO A 102 2.85 -12.79 7.55
CA PRO A 102 3.65 -11.64 7.99
C PRO A 102 4.80 -11.32 7.02
N PHE A 103 5.10 -10.02 6.83
CA PHE A 103 6.24 -9.55 6.05
C PHE A 103 7.20 -8.68 6.88
N SER A 104 8.45 -8.62 6.43
CA SER A 104 9.51 -7.85 7.09
C SER A 104 9.55 -6.40 6.61
N PHE A 105 10.25 -5.53 7.36
CA PHE A 105 10.48 -4.16 6.92
C PHE A 105 11.26 -4.09 5.61
N ASP A 106 12.19 -5.02 5.36
CA ASP A 106 12.94 -5.10 4.09
C ASP A 106 11.99 -5.35 2.90
N GLN A 107 11.02 -6.27 3.05
CA GLN A 107 10.02 -6.52 2.02
C GLN A 107 9.15 -5.28 1.75
N PHE A 108 8.76 -4.57 2.81
CA PHE A 108 8.07 -3.29 2.69
C PHE A 108 8.92 -2.23 1.97
N GLN A 109 10.20 -2.10 2.31
CA GLN A 109 11.13 -1.17 1.64
C GLN A 109 11.31 -1.50 0.16
N ARG A 110 11.36 -2.78 -0.21
CA ARG A 110 11.40 -3.20 -1.63
C ARG A 110 10.14 -2.82 -2.38
N ALA A 111 8.96 -2.93 -1.75
CA ALA A 111 7.71 -2.47 -2.35
C ALA A 111 7.73 -0.95 -2.60
N LEU A 112 8.28 -0.17 -1.66
CA LEU A 112 8.47 1.27 -1.85
C LEU A 112 9.52 1.60 -2.91
N GLN A 113 10.61 0.85 -2.97
CA GLN A 113 11.61 1.04 -4.00
C GLN A 113 11.00 0.86 -5.40
N ARG A 114 10.14 -0.14 -5.59
CA ARG A 114 9.40 -0.31 -6.86
C ARG A 114 8.54 0.89 -7.20
N TYR A 115 7.90 1.50 -6.20
CA TYR A 115 7.15 2.73 -6.41
C TYR A 115 8.08 3.87 -6.88
N PHE A 116 9.23 4.08 -6.25
CA PHE A 116 10.19 5.10 -6.67
C PHE A 116 10.77 4.85 -8.07
N ASP A 117 11.03 3.58 -8.41
CA ASP A 117 11.58 3.19 -9.71
C ASP A 117 10.54 3.23 -10.85
N SER A 118 9.24 3.21 -10.52
CA SER A 118 8.15 3.16 -11.51
C SER A 118 7.94 4.48 -12.28
N GLY A 119 8.54 5.58 -11.83
CA GLY A 119 8.27 6.92 -12.38
C GLY A 119 6.87 7.47 -12.06
N LEU A 120 6.05 6.73 -11.30
CA LEU A 120 4.76 7.19 -10.78
C LEU A 120 4.94 8.14 -9.58
N ALA A 121 6.12 8.09 -8.96
CA ALA A 121 6.48 9.03 -7.92
C ALA A 121 6.53 10.44 -8.52
N PRO A 122 5.76 11.42 -8.02
CA PRO A 122 5.90 12.81 -8.44
C PRO A 122 7.36 13.25 -8.24
N GLU A 123 7.85 14.17 -9.08
CA GLU A 123 9.26 14.62 -9.15
C GLU A 123 9.79 15.35 -7.89
N HIS A 124 9.15 15.16 -6.73
CA HIS A 124 9.61 15.59 -5.40
C HIS A 124 9.28 14.54 -4.34
N PRO A 125 10.23 14.23 -3.42
CA PRO A 125 10.51 15.15 -2.32
C PRO A 125 12.01 15.34 -2.04
N ALA A 126 12.32 16.51 -1.49
CA ALA A 126 13.62 16.84 -0.91
C ALA A 126 14.15 15.71 -0.02
N GLY A 127 15.36 15.23 -0.33
CA GLY A 127 16.34 14.67 0.59
C GLY A 127 15.92 13.48 1.45
N ALA A 128 16.08 12.27 0.92
CA ALA A 128 16.39 11.10 1.75
C ALA A 128 17.45 10.27 1.04
N ALA A 129 18.70 10.54 1.39
CA ALA A 129 19.85 9.76 0.97
C ALA A 129 19.66 8.30 1.36
N VAL A 130 19.64 7.41 0.37
CA VAL A 130 19.87 5.98 0.57
C VAL A 130 21.29 5.83 1.10
N ALA A 131 21.41 5.59 2.41
CA ALA A 131 22.63 5.12 3.03
C ALA A 131 22.90 3.69 2.53
N ARG A 132 23.76 3.58 1.51
CA ARG A 132 24.38 2.32 1.12
C ARG A 132 25.33 1.88 2.25
N GLN A 133 24.92 0.89 3.05
CA GLN A 133 25.88 0.17 3.89
C GLN A 133 26.67 -0.80 3.01
N GLN A 134 27.97 -0.51 2.85
CA GLN A 134 28.96 -1.44 2.33
C GLN A 134 29.26 -2.51 3.39
N PRO A 135 29.45 -3.79 3.02
CA PRO A 135 29.98 -4.79 3.94
C PRO A 135 31.48 -4.54 4.16
N GLY A 136 31.86 -4.36 5.42
CA GLY A 136 33.26 -4.30 5.85
C GLY A 136 33.90 -5.70 5.79
N THR A 137 35.09 -5.71 5.18
CA THR A 137 36.23 -6.65 5.25
C THR A 137 36.13 -7.86 6.15
#